data_AF-A0A7K2ZDF3-F1
#
_entry.id   AF-A0A7K2ZDF3-F1
#
_cell.length_a   1.000
_cell.length_b   1.000
_cell.length_c   1.000
_cell.angle_alpha   90.00
_cell.angle_beta   90.00
_cell.angle_gamma   90.00
#
_symmetry.space_group_name_H-M   'P 1'
#
loop_
_entity.id
_entity.type
_entity.pdbx_description
1 polymer ?
#
loop_
_entity_poly.entity_id
_entity_poly.type
_entity_poly.pdbx_seq_one_letter_code
_entity_poly.pdbx_strand_id
1 'polypeptide(L)'
;MNLFHSRQQSLSPEDASLAQALADVATIAILQQRDLGQEQLEKTQLQRALSSRIVIEQAKGILAERWNVTPDAAYEALRSYARAHQLRISDCARHIIDQTLDTDRIPRT
;
A
#
# COMPACT_ATOMS: atom_id res chain seq x y z
N MET A 1 24.81 -2.42 -21.47
CA MET A 1 26.26 -2.60 -21.64
C MET A 1 26.47 -3.13 -23.04
N ASN A 2 27.02 -2.31 -23.94
CA ASN A 2 27.11 -2.65 -25.36
C ASN A 2 28.53 -3.10 -25.70
N LEU A 3 28.66 -4.33 -26.19
CA LEU A 3 29.87 -4.81 -26.84
C LEU A 3 29.70 -4.63 -28.34
N PHE A 4 30.37 -3.64 -28.91
CA PHE A 4 30.41 -3.42 -30.35
C PHE A 4 31.77 -3.86 -30.90
N HIS A 5 31.77 -4.85 -31.79
CA HIS A 5 32.94 -5.21 -32.61
C HIS A 5 32.72 -4.70 -34.03
N SER A 6 33.69 -3.95 -34.58
CA SER A 6 33.62 -3.34 -35.92
C SER A 6 34.27 -4.17 -37.03
N ARG A 7 34.62 -5.45 -36.76
CA ARG A 7 35.05 -6.45 -37.75
C ARG A 7 34.48 -7.82 -37.38
N GLN A 8 34.02 -8.58 -38.37
CA GLN A 8 33.60 -9.97 -38.21
C GLN A 8 34.80 -10.84 -37.80
N GLN A 9 34.94 -11.08 -36.50
CA GLN A 9 35.78 -12.14 -35.93
C GLN A 9 34.88 -13.07 -35.13
N SER A 10 35.09 -14.39 -35.29
CA SER A 10 34.41 -15.39 -34.46
C SER A 10 34.79 -15.18 -33.00
N LEU A 11 33.78 -15.14 -32.12
CA LEU A 11 33.98 -15.02 -30.67
C LEU A 11 34.95 -16.10 -30.19
N SER A 12 36.03 -15.67 -29.53
CA SER A 12 36.92 -16.60 -28.84
C SER A 12 36.13 -17.36 -27.78
N PRO A 13 36.46 -18.63 -27.47
CA PRO A 13 35.90 -19.35 -26.32
C PRO A 13 35.99 -18.55 -25.01
N GLU A 14 37.02 -17.72 -24.84
CA GLU A 14 37.16 -16.83 -23.67
C GLU A 14 36.16 -15.67 -23.68
N ASP A 15 35.90 -15.05 -24.83
CA ASP A 15 34.91 -13.98 -24.96
C ASP A 15 33.49 -14.49 -24.70
N ALA A 16 33.20 -15.72 -25.16
CA ALA A 16 31.93 -16.39 -24.89
C ALA A 16 31.77 -16.73 -23.39
N SER A 17 32.84 -17.20 -22.74
CA SER A 17 32.82 -17.48 -21.29
C SER A 17 32.62 -16.21 -20.47
N LEU A 18 33.29 -15.10 -20.83
CA LEU A 18 33.11 -13.80 -20.18
C LEU A 18 31.70 -13.25 -20.39
N ALA A 19 31.16 -13.34 -21.61
CA ALA A 19 29.80 -12.92 -21.92
C ALA A 19 28.76 -13.75 -21.16
N GLN A 20 28.97 -15.07 -21.02
CA GLN A 20 28.09 -15.94 -20.24
C GLN A 20 28.15 -15.57 -18.75
N ALA A 21 29.33 -15.38 -18.17
CA ALA A 21 29.47 -14.99 -16.77
C ALA A 21 28.78 -13.63 -16.49
N LEU A 22 28.89 -12.67 -17.41
CA LEU A 22 28.18 -11.39 -17.32
C LEU A 22 26.66 -11.54 -17.46
N ALA A 23 26.20 -12.43 -18.35
CA ALA A 23 24.78 -12.74 -18.51
C ALA A 23 24.22 -13.43 -17.27
N ASP A 24 24.99 -14.31 -16.62
CA ASP A 24 24.60 -14.98 -15.39
C ASP A 24 24.47 -13.97 -14.23
N VAL A 25 25.45 -13.08 -14.07
CA VAL A 25 25.38 -11.98 -13.08
C VAL A 25 24.21 -11.04 -13.36
N ALA A 26 23.97 -10.67 -14.63
CA ALA A 26 22.83 -9.84 -15.00
C ALA A 26 21.50 -10.55 -14.72
N THR A 27 21.42 -11.86 -14.95
CA THR A 27 20.23 -12.68 -14.67
C THR A 27 19.94 -12.70 -13.16
N ILE A 28 20.96 -12.95 -12.33
CA ILE A 28 20.84 -12.90 -10.87
C ILE A 28 20.39 -11.50 -10.41
N ALA A 29 21.03 -10.43 -10.92
CA ALA A 29 20.71 -9.06 -10.55
C ALA A 29 19.26 -8.67 -10.92
N ILE A 30 18.77 -9.07 -12.10
CA ILE A 30 17.40 -8.80 -12.55
C ILE A 30 16.37 -9.57 -11.72
N LEU A 31 16.63 -10.83 -11.37
CA LEU A 31 15.74 -11.63 -10.53
C LEU A 31 15.65 -11.05 -9.12
N GLN A 32 16.79 -10.72 -8.48
CA GLN A 32 16.81 -10.09 -7.15
C GLN A 32 16.05 -8.76 -7.12
N GLN A 33 16.17 -7.94 -8.17
CA GLN A 33 15.48 -6.65 -8.23
C GLN A 33 13.95 -6.79 -8.30
N ARG A 34 13.45 -7.89 -8.88
CA ARG A 34 12.00 -8.17 -8.96
C ARG A 34 11.43 -8.61 -7.61
N ASP A 35 12.14 -9.47 -6.90
CA ASP A 35 11.70 -9.99 -5.60
C ASP A 35 11.63 -8.86 -4.55
N LEU A 36 12.63 -7.99 -4.53
CA LEU A 36 12.64 -6.80 -3.65
C LEU A 36 11.47 -5.86 -3.94
N GLY A 37 11.09 -5.68 -5.20
CA GLY A 37 9.97 -4.84 -5.59
C GLY A 37 8.61 -5.39 -5.14
N GLN A 38 8.42 -6.71 -5.24
CA GLN A 38 7.19 -7.37 -4.80
C GLN A 38 7.05 -7.36 -3.28
N GLU A 39 8.10 -7.74 -2.54
CA GLU A 39 8.08 -7.68 -1.07
C GLU A 39 7.81 -6.27 -0.54
N GLN A 40 8.41 -5.25 -1.18
CA GLN A 40 8.19 -3.86 -0.78
C GLN A 40 6.75 -3.43 -1.07
N LEU A 41 6.15 -3.86 -2.18
CA LEU A 41 4.76 -3.57 -2.52
C LEU A 41 3.79 -4.21 -1.51
N GLU A 42 3.98 -5.49 -1.20
CA GLU A 42 3.17 -6.23 -0.23
C GLU A 42 3.25 -5.62 1.17
N LYS A 43 4.46 -5.33 1.65
CA LYS A 43 4.68 -4.62 2.93
C LYS A 43 3.93 -3.29 2.96
N THR A 44 3.99 -2.54 1.86
CA THR A 44 3.32 -1.22 1.75
C THR A 44 1.79 -1.35 1.72
N GLN A 45 1.24 -2.40 1.08
CA GLN A 45 -0.20 -2.65 1.08
C GLN A 45 -0.70 -3.07 2.47
N LEU A 46 0.01 -3.97 3.15
CA LEU A 46 -0.29 -4.39 4.51
C LEU A 46 -0.22 -3.23 5.51
N GLN A 47 0.84 -2.42 5.45
CA GLN A 47 0.96 -1.22 6.29
C GLN A 47 -0.18 -0.23 6.05
N ARG A 48 -0.60 -0.02 4.79
CA ARG A 48 -1.76 0.82 4.47
C ARG A 48 -3.06 0.25 5.06
N ALA A 49 -3.28 -1.06 4.96
CA ALA A 49 -4.45 -1.71 5.54
C ALA A 49 -4.47 -1.60 7.08
N LEU A 50 -3.32 -1.82 7.73
CA LEU A 50 -3.18 -1.69 9.19
C LEU A 50 -3.40 -0.25 9.66
N SER A 51 -2.78 0.72 8.98
CA SER A 51 -2.97 2.14 9.27
C SER A 51 -4.44 2.55 9.14
N SER A 52 -5.13 2.06 8.10
CA SER A 52 -6.56 2.31 7.93
C SER A 52 -7.40 1.70 9.05
N ARG A 53 -7.07 0.51 9.53
CA ARG A 53 -7.83 -0.17 10.60
C ARG A 53 -7.75 0.57 11.93
N ILE A 54 -6.55 1.03 12.30
CA ILE A 54 -6.34 1.76 13.57
C ILE A 54 -7.20 3.04 13.62
N VAL A 55 -7.18 3.82 12.54
CA VAL A 55 -7.94 5.09 12.44
C VAL A 55 -9.45 4.84 12.52
N ILE A 56 -9.96 3.79 11.88
CA ILE A 56 -11.38 3.43 11.94
C ILE A 56 -11.79 2.99 13.34
N GLU A 57 -11.00 2.15 14.01
CA GLU A 57 -11.30 1.68 15.36
C GLU A 57 -11.28 2.82 16.40
N GLN A 58 -10.35 3.77 16.27
CA GLN A 58 -10.31 4.96 17.11
C GLN A 58 -11.56 5.84 16.92
N ALA A 59 -11.92 6.14 15.67
CA ALA A 59 -13.13 6.91 15.39
C ALA A 59 -14.39 6.21 15.91
N LYS A 60 -14.47 4.89 15.74
CA LYS A 60 -15.57 4.07 16.30
C LYS A 60 -15.66 4.19 17.82
N GLY A 61 -14.52 4.17 18.53
CA GLY A 61 -14.46 4.37 19.97
C GLY A 61 -14.98 5.75 20.40
N ILE A 62 -14.54 6.81 19.72
CA ILE A 62 -15.00 8.20 19.98
C ILE A 62 -16.52 8.31 19.80
N LEU A 63 -17.04 7.77 18.69
CA LEU A 63 -18.48 7.83 18.41
C LEU A 63 -19.31 6.98 19.40
N ALA A 64 -18.84 5.77 19.72
CA ALA A 64 -19.51 4.87 20.66
C ALA A 64 -19.59 5.48 22.06
N GLU A 65 -18.50 6.08 22.54
CA GLU A 65 -18.48 6.80 23.82
C GLU A 65 -19.43 8.01 23.79
N ARG A 66 -19.27 8.91 22.80
CA ARG A 66 -20.01 10.17 22.73
C ARG A 66 -21.52 9.99 22.57
N TRP A 67 -21.94 8.96 21.84
CA TRP A 67 -23.36 8.68 21.60
C TRP A 67 -23.93 7.62 22.55
N ASN A 68 -23.10 7.03 23.41
CA ASN A 68 -23.48 5.93 24.30
C ASN A 68 -24.14 4.77 23.55
N VAL A 69 -23.52 4.34 22.44
CA VAL A 69 -23.99 3.24 21.57
C VAL A 69 -22.94 2.14 21.47
N THR A 70 -23.33 1.00 20.89
CA THR A 70 -22.36 -0.07 20.63
C THR A 70 -21.35 0.36 19.55
N PRO A 71 -20.12 -0.19 19.58
CA PRO A 71 -19.15 0.04 18.51
C PRO A 71 -19.70 -0.32 17.12
N ASP A 72 -20.52 -1.38 17.02
CA ASP A 72 -21.13 -1.78 15.75
C ASP A 72 -22.12 -0.74 15.22
N ALA A 73 -22.97 -0.17 16.09
CA ALA A 73 -23.89 0.90 15.71
C ALA A 73 -23.12 2.16 15.28
N ALA A 74 -22.06 2.54 16.02
CA ALA A 74 -21.18 3.64 15.64
C ALA A 74 -20.49 3.42 14.28
N TYR A 75 -20.05 2.19 14.00
CA TYR A 75 -19.43 1.86 12.72
C TYR A 75 -20.41 1.92 11.55
N GLU A 76 -21.64 1.44 11.73
CA GLU A 76 -22.67 1.50 10.69
C GLU A 76 -23.11 2.94 10.39
N ALA A 77 -23.21 3.79 11.41
CA ALA A 77 -23.46 5.23 11.25
C ALA A 77 -22.32 5.93 10.48
N LEU A 78 -21.06 5.67 10.87
CA LEU A 78 -19.87 6.19 10.18
C LEU A 78 -19.83 5.75 8.71
N ARG A 79 -20.13 4.47 8.45
CA ARG A 79 -20.16 3.90 7.09
C ARG A 79 -21.26 4.51 6.25
N SER A 80 -22.44 4.71 6.82
CA SER A 80 -23.60 5.32 6.16
C SER A 80 -23.29 6.77 5.77
N TYR A 81 -22.70 7.54 6.69
CA TYR A 81 -22.27 8.91 6.43
C TYR A 81 -21.22 8.98 5.32
N ALA A 82 -20.17 8.16 5.40
CA ALA A 82 -19.12 8.12 4.38
C ALA A 82 -19.69 7.83 2.98
N ARG A 83 -20.63 6.88 2.88
CA ARG A 83 -21.32 6.55 1.62
C ARG A 83 -22.18 7.69 1.09
N ALA A 84 -22.98 8.33 1.96
CA ALA A 84 -23.85 9.43 1.59
C ALA A 84 -23.06 10.64 1.05
N HIS A 85 -21.83 10.83 1.54
CA HIS A 85 -20.93 11.91 1.14
C HIS A 85 -19.85 11.50 0.13
N GLN A 86 -19.88 10.27 -0.39
CA GLN A 86 -18.89 9.72 -1.32
C GLN A 86 -17.43 9.84 -0.81
N LEU A 87 -17.24 9.74 0.50
CA LEU A 87 -15.94 9.77 1.15
C LEU A 87 -15.45 8.36 1.46
N ARG A 88 -14.13 8.19 1.56
CA ARG A 88 -13.56 6.97 2.13
C ARG A 88 -13.84 6.98 3.63
N ILE A 89 -14.23 5.82 4.16
CA ILE A 89 -14.50 5.67 5.60
C ILE A 89 -13.28 6.02 6.46
N SER A 90 -12.07 5.72 5.99
CA SER A 90 -10.81 6.08 6.65
C SER A 90 -10.58 7.60 6.72
N ASP A 91 -11.07 8.35 5.73
CA ASP A 91 -10.93 9.80 5.71
C ASP A 91 -11.97 10.44 6.65
N CYS A 92 -13.21 9.95 6.66
CA CYS A 92 -14.20 10.34 7.67
C CYS A 92 -13.70 10.06 9.10
N ALA A 93 -13.13 8.88 9.32
CA ALA A 93 -12.55 8.50 10.62
C ALA A 93 -11.42 9.46 11.03
N ARG A 94 -10.55 9.83 10.10
CA ARG A 94 -9.50 10.83 10.34
C ARG A 94 -10.10 12.20 10.69
N HIS A 95 -11.13 12.66 9.97
CA HIS A 95 -11.79 13.91 10.29
C HIS A 95 -12.41 13.95 11.70
N ILE A 96 -12.93 12.81 12.17
CA ILE A 96 -13.46 12.68 13.55
C ILE A 96 -12.32 12.79 14.57
N ILE A 97 -11.21 12.06 14.35
CA ILE A 97 -10.04 12.08 15.25
C ILE A 97 -9.42 13.47 15.31
N ASP A 98 -9.30 14.14 14.16
CA ASP A 98 -8.76 15.49 14.05
C ASP A 98 -9.77 16.57 14.49
N GLN A 99 -10.97 16.17 14.93
CA GLN A 99 -12.08 17.05 15.34
C GLN A 99 -12.50 18.08 14.27
N THR A 100 -12.25 17.77 12.99
CA THR A 100 -12.62 18.60 11.84
C THR A 100 -14.00 18.26 11.30
N LEU A 101 -14.55 17.10 11.67
CA LEU A 101 -15.94 16.74 11.44
C LEU A 101 -16.71 16.78 12.76
N ASP A 102 -17.72 17.65 12.81
CA ASP A 102 -18.69 17.62 13.89
C ASP A 102 -19.49 16.33 13.83
N THR A 103 -19.38 15.51 14.89
CA THR A 103 -20.04 14.21 14.96
C THR A 103 -21.57 14.34 14.97
N ASP A 104 -22.12 15.50 15.35
CA ASP A 104 -23.58 15.70 15.29
C ASP A 104 -24.12 15.77 13.85
N ARG A 105 -23.23 15.91 12.85
CA ARG A 105 -23.58 15.78 11.42
C ARG A 105 -23.72 14.33 10.97
N ILE A 106 -23.27 13.37 11.77
CA ILE A 106 -23.41 11.94 11.48
C ILE A 106 -24.73 11.46 12.10
N PRO A 107 -25.68 10.95 11.29
CA PRO A 107 -26.96 10.50 11.81
C PRO A 107 -26.77 9.31 12.76
N ARG A 108 -27.38 9.39 13.95
CA ARG A 108 -27.48 8.27 14.90
C ARG A 108 -28.55 7.31 14.36
N THR A 109 -28.15 6.10 14.00
CA THR A 109 -29.07 5.01 13.61
C THR A 109 -29.89 4.52 14.79
#